data_AF-A0AAE9Z6C7-F1
#
_entry.id   AF-A0AAE9Z6C7-F1
#
_cell.length_a   1.000
_cell.length_b   1.000
_cell.length_c   1.000
_cell.angle_alpha   90.00
_cell.angle_beta   90.00
_cell.angle_gamma   90.00
#
_symmetry.space_group_name_H-M   'P 1'
#
loop_
_entity.id
_entity.type
_entity.pdbx_description
1 polymer ?
#
loop_
_entity_poly.entity_id
_entity_poly.type
_entity_poly.pdbx_seq_one_letter_code
_entity_poly.pdbx_strand_id
1 'polypeptide(L)'
;MKSIFNLFKSRVAAKTTKTVNEYMAAKEDMVGQEDDARSILSSYRNIISTCGELVVLDSSRDYPSYTKEGDELFDAFWSFGRSGSKGDYKEISDIKAFMNSGLETASIEQLRFFVFDFTKEEKFHDGLFGTLCKDGTIEKVIFRLEEIAEL
;
A
#
# COMPACT_ATOMS: atom_id res chain seq x y z
N MET A 1 50.13 6.58 -21.49
CA MET A 1 49.11 5.63 -21.98
C MET A 1 48.44 4.96 -20.79
N LYS A 2 47.16 5.24 -20.53
CA LYS A 2 46.39 4.50 -19.49
C LYS A 2 45.99 3.14 -20.08
N SER A 3 46.43 2.06 -19.44
CA SER A 3 46.24 0.68 -19.90
C SER A 3 44.75 0.29 -20.01
N ILE A 4 44.38 -0.36 -21.12
CA ILE A 4 43.03 -0.87 -21.42
C ILE A 4 42.51 -1.80 -20.30
N PHE A 5 43.41 -2.44 -19.55
CA PHE A 5 43.07 -3.25 -18.37
C PHE A 5 42.38 -2.45 -17.25
N ASN A 6 42.70 -1.16 -17.09
CA ASN A 6 42.06 -0.31 -16.07
C ASN A 6 40.64 0.13 -16.46
N LEU A 7 40.34 0.22 -17.77
CA LEU A 7 38.98 0.51 -18.24
C LEU A 7 38.02 -0.67 -18.04
N PHE A 8 38.51 -1.91 -18.20
CA PHE A 8 37.69 -3.11 -18.03
C PHE A 8 37.34 -3.36 -16.56
N LYS A 9 38.28 -3.21 -15.61
CA LYS A 9 37.98 -3.31 -14.18
C LYS A 9 36.98 -2.23 -13.71
N SER A 10 37.12 -1.00 -14.21
CA SER A 10 36.19 0.10 -13.91
C SER A 10 34.77 -0.15 -14.43
N ARG A 11 34.63 -0.70 -15.65
CA ARG A 11 33.30 -1.01 -16.23
C ARG A 11 32.63 -2.20 -15.58
N VAL A 12 33.38 -3.25 -15.22
CA VAL A 12 32.82 -4.41 -14.49
C VAL A 12 32.42 -3.98 -13.09
N ALA A 13 33.28 -3.25 -12.36
CA ALA A 13 32.92 -2.71 -11.04
C ALA A 13 31.68 -1.80 -11.11
N ALA A 14 31.62 -0.84 -12.04
CA ALA A 14 30.47 0.05 -12.18
C ALA A 14 29.16 -0.68 -12.54
N LYS A 15 29.22 -1.76 -13.34
CA LYS A 15 28.04 -2.56 -13.71
C LYS A 15 27.55 -3.45 -12.56
N THR A 16 28.48 -3.97 -11.75
CA THR A 16 28.18 -4.77 -10.54
C THR A 16 27.69 -3.89 -9.39
N THR A 17 28.24 -2.68 -9.20
CA THR A 17 27.75 -1.73 -8.18
C THR A 17 26.37 -1.19 -8.52
N LYS A 18 26.07 -0.97 -9.82
CA LYS A 18 24.73 -0.54 -10.25
C LYS A 18 23.66 -1.59 -9.92
N THR A 19 23.96 -2.87 -10.17
CA THR A 19 23.04 -3.97 -9.84
C THR A 19 22.89 -4.12 -8.33
N VAL A 20 23.97 -4.06 -7.54
CA VAL A 20 23.86 -4.15 -6.07
C VAL A 20 23.04 -3.01 -5.48
N ASN A 21 23.21 -1.77 -5.95
CA ASN A 21 22.40 -0.65 -5.48
C ASN A 21 20.92 -0.79 -5.87
N GLU A 22 20.61 -1.31 -7.06
CA GLU A 22 19.24 -1.62 -7.50
C GLU A 22 18.61 -2.73 -6.65
N TYR A 23 19.37 -3.78 -6.30
CA TYR A 23 18.91 -4.85 -5.41
C TYR A 23 18.68 -4.36 -3.98
N MET A 24 19.57 -3.52 -3.45
CA MET A 24 19.41 -2.96 -2.09
C MET A 24 18.21 -2.00 -2.03
N ALA A 25 18.02 -1.17 -3.06
CA ALA A 25 16.85 -0.29 -3.17
C ALA A 25 15.54 -1.09 -3.29
N ALA A 26 15.50 -2.14 -4.13
CA ALA A 26 14.33 -3.01 -4.25
C ALA A 26 14.02 -3.73 -2.92
N LYS A 27 15.06 -4.13 -2.17
CA LYS A 27 14.89 -4.76 -0.86
C LYS A 27 14.43 -3.77 0.21
N GLU A 28 14.94 -2.55 0.22
CA GLU A 28 14.48 -1.46 1.12
C GLU A 28 13.03 -1.08 0.80
N ASP A 29 12.67 -0.98 -0.48
CA ASP A 29 11.29 -0.77 -0.92
C ASP A 29 10.40 -1.92 -0.41
N MET A 30 10.77 -3.19 -0.61
CA MET A 30 10.00 -4.33 -0.08
C MET A 30 9.82 -4.31 1.44
N VAL A 31 10.86 -3.95 2.20
CA VAL A 31 10.78 -3.83 3.67
C VAL A 31 9.82 -2.71 4.08
N GLY A 32 9.89 -1.54 3.43
CA GLY A 32 8.92 -0.47 3.66
C GLY A 32 7.48 -0.90 3.32
N GLN A 33 7.31 -1.75 2.31
CA GLN A 33 5.99 -2.24 1.93
C GLN A 33 5.37 -3.20 2.95
N GLU A 34 6.17 -4.07 3.55
CA GLU A 34 5.74 -4.97 4.61
C GLU A 34 5.38 -4.21 5.89
N ASP A 35 6.15 -3.20 6.26
CA ASP A 35 5.90 -2.41 7.48
C ASP A 35 4.61 -1.60 7.38
N ASP A 36 4.28 -1.06 6.20
CA ASP A 36 3.01 -0.37 5.99
C ASP A 36 1.81 -1.32 6.00
N ALA A 37 1.95 -2.52 5.43
CA ALA A 37 0.89 -3.53 5.50
C ALA A 37 0.64 -3.94 6.96
N ARG A 38 1.71 -4.18 7.75
CA ARG A 38 1.60 -4.46 9.18
C ARG A 38 0.95 -3.33 9.97
N SER A 39 1.19 -2.08 9.59
CA SER A 39 0.53 -0.92 10.20
C SER A 39 -0.99 -0.96 10.01
N ILE A 40 -1.46 -1.24 8.79
CA ILE A 40 -2.90 -1.43 8.50
C ILE A 40 -3.48 -2.56 9.36
N LEU A 41 -2.81 -3.71 9.38
CA LEU A 41 -3.28 -4.88 10.14
C LEU A 41 -3.34 -4.60 11.64
N SER A 42 -2.35 -3.88 12.18
CA SER A 42 -2.31 -3.47 13.58
C SER A 42 -3.47 -2.54 13.93
N SER A 43 -3.71 -1.50 13.11
CA SER A 43 -4.83 -0.57 13.31
C SER A 43 -6.17 -1.28 13.26
N TYR A 44 -6.37 -2.17 12.29
CA TYR A 44 -7.59 -2.97 12.18
C TYR A 44 -7.82 -3.86 13.40
N ARG A 45 -6.80 -4.62 13.82
CA ARG A 45 -6.89 -5.48 15.01
C ARG A 45 -7.18 -4.69 16.29
N ASN A 46 -6.63 -3.48 16.41
CA ASN A 46 -6.91 -2.59 17.54
C ASN A 46 -8.39 -2.15 17.56
N ILE A 47 -8.97 -1.80 16.41
CA ILE A 47 -10.39 -1.46 16.29
C ILE A 47 -11.25 -2.64 16.73
N ILE A 48 -11.02 -3.83 16.17
CA ILE A 48 -11.80 -5.03 16.51
C ILE A 48 -11.66 -5.37 18.00
N SER A 49 -10.46 -5.25 18.57
CA SER A 49 -10.24 -5.50 20.00
C SER A 49 -10.95 -4.50 20.90
N THR A 50 -11.09 -3.25 20.48
CA THR A 50 -11.66 -2.17 21.29
C THR A 50 -13.17 -2.07 21.13
N CYS A 51 -13.66 -2.20 19.90
CA CYS A 51 -15.05 -1.95 19.52
C CYS A 51 -15.85 -3.23 19.24
N GLY A 52 -15.19 -4.37 19.02
CA GLY A 52 -15.82 -5.64 18.64
C GLY A 52 -16.21 -5.74 17.15
N GLU A 53 -16.19 -4.62 16.43
CA GLU A 53 -16.54 -4.50 15.01
C GLU A 53 -15.77 -3.34 14.35
N LEU A 54 -15.71 -3.32 13.02
CA LEU A 54 -15.08 -2.23 12.26
C LEU A 54 -15.95 -0.98 12.28
N VAL A 55 -15.79 -0.16 13.32
CA VAL A 55 -16.48 1.13 13.47
C VAL A 55 -15.47 2.26 13.31
N VAL A 56 -15.50 2.89 12.14
CA VAL A 56 -14.58 3.99 11.79
C VAL A 56 -15.24 5.36 11.74
N LEU A 57 -16.57 5.44 11.70
CA LEU A 57 -17.31 6.71 11.63
C LEU A 57 -17.92 7.09 12.98
N ASP A 58 -17.78 8.36 13.34
CA ASP A 58 -18.48 8.99 14.46
C ASP A 58 -19.88 9.44 13.99
N SER A 59 -20.91 8.70 14.40
CA SER A 59 -22.30 8.99 14.07
C SER A 59 -22.94 10.04 14.98
N SER A 60 -22.20 10.58 15.96
CA SER A 60 -22.72 11.60 16.90
C SER A 60 -22.74 13.01 16.32
N ARG A 61 -22.25 13.20 15.08
CA ARG A 61 -22.12 14.50 14.43
C ARG A 61 -23.00 14.61 13.19
N ASP A 62 -23.40 15.85 12.89
CA ASP A 62 -24.19 16.18 11.69
C ASP A 62 -23.43 15.94 10.37
N TYR A 63 -22.10 15.76 10.45
CA TYR A 63 -21.22 15.45 9.34
C TYR A 63 -20.41 14.19 9.64
N PRO A 64 -20.25 13.27 8.67
CA PRO A 64 -19.43 12.08 8.88
C PRO A 64 -17.99 12.50 9.16
N SER A 65 -17.54 12.25 10.38
CA SER A 65 -16.12 12.34 10.77
C SER A 65 -15.65 10.97 11.21
N TYR A 66 -14.35 10.72 11.09
CA TYR A 66 -13.78 9.48 11.59
C TYR A 66 -13.68 9.47 13.11
N THR A 67 -13.77 8.28 13.69
CA THR A 67 -13.29 8.01 15.06
C THR A 67 -11.78 8.16 15.09
N LYS A 68 -11.19 8.27 16.29
CA LYS A 68 -9.73 8.33 16.42
C LYS A 68 -9.06 7.09 15.79
N GLU A 69 -9.64 5.93 16.02
CA GLU A 69 -9.17 4.67 15.46
C GLU A 69 -9.41 4.61 13.93
N GLY A 70 -10.50 5.22 13.45
CA GLY A 70 -10.78 5.38 12.01
C GLY A 70 -9.74 6.26 11.31
N ASP A 71 -9.35 7.38 11.93
CA ASP A 71 -8.27 8.24 11.45
C ASP A 71 -6.93 7.49 11.39
N GLU A 72 -6.59 6.73 12.45
CA GLU A 72 -5.37 5.92 12.50
C GLU A 72 -5.34 4.83 11.42
N LEU A 73 -6.48 4.19 11.14
CA LEU A 73 -6.60 3.23 10.05
C LEU A 73 -6.46 3.91 8.69
N PHE A 74 -7.12 5.05 8.49
CA PHE A 74 -7.02 5.81 7.24
C PHE A 74 -5.58 6.27 6.96
N ASP A 75 -4.85 6.75 7.97
CA ASP A 75 -3.46 7.18 7.84
C ASP A 75 -2.52 6.03 7.46
N ALA A 76 -2.78 4.82 7.98
CA ALA A 76 -2.06 3.62 7.58
C ALA A 76 -2.31 3.27 6.11
N PHE A 77 -3.56 3.32 5.65
CA PHE A 77 -3.91 3.16 4.23
C PHE A 77 -3.28 4.25 3.35
N TRP A 78 -3.35 5.51 3.79
CA TRP A 78 -2.77 6.64 3.09
C TRP A 78 -1.27 6.47 2.84
N SER A 79 -0.56 5.95 3.85
CA SER A 79 0.88 5.65 3.81
C SER A 79 1.17 4.47 2.88
N PHE A 80 0.44 3.36 3.04
CA PHE A 80 0.56 2.17 2.19
C PHE A 80 0.35 2.48 0.70
N GLY A 81 -0.68 3.26 0.34
CA GLY A 81 -0.91 3.66 -1.05
C GLY A 81 0.21 4.51 -1.66
N ARG A 82 1.11 5.09 -0.84
CA ARG A 82 2.12 6.07 -1.27
C ARG A 82 3.57 5.63 -1.13
N SER A 83 3.84 4.57 -0.37
CA SER A 83 5.18 4.02 -0.20
C SER A 83 5.68 3.17 -1.38
N GLY A 84 4.88 3.03 -2.45
CA GLY A 84 5.33 2.43 -3.70
C GLY A 84 6.16 3.42 -4.53
N SER A 85 7.19 2.92 -5.21
CA SER A 85 7.86 3.67 -6.26
C SER A 85 6.83 3.97 -7.36
N LYS A 86 6.40 5.23 -7.45
CA LYS A 86 5.46 5.78 -8.46
C LYS A 86 5.77 5.42 -9.93
N GLY A 87 6.91 4.79 -10.21
CA GLY A 87 7.46 4.53 -11.54
C GLY A 87 6.79 3.40 -12.32
N ASP A 88 6.14 2.44 -11.65
CA ASP A 88 5.79 1.15 -12.29
C ASP A 88 4.31 0.94 -12.61
N TYR A 89 3.38 1.72 -12.04
CA TYR A 89 1.96 1.67 -12.45
C TYR A 89 1.73 2.51 -13.70
N LYS A 90 2.17 1.97 -14.84
CA LYS A 90 2.13 2.70 -16.11
C LYS A 90 0.97 2.37 -17.03
N GLU A 91 0.10 1.41 -16.73
CA GLU A 91 -0.95 1.07 -17.69
C GLU A 91 -2.35 0.84 -17.11
N ILE A 92 -3.33 1.41 -17.81
CA ILE A 92 -4.77 1.17 -17.64
C ILE A 92 -5.12 -0.33 -17.75
N SER A 93 -4.25 -1.14 -18.36
CA SER A 93 -4.38 -2.60 -18.46
C SER A 93 -4.34 -3.29 -17.09
N ASP A 94 -3.48 -2.85 -16.17
CA ASP A 94 -3.36 -3.42 -14.83
C ASP A 94 -4.59 -3.10 -13.97
N ILE A 95 -5.17 -1.91 -14.16
CA ILE A 95 -6.42 -1.48 -13.50
C ILE A 95 -7.60 -2.31 -14.02
N LYS A 96 -7.69 -2.53 -15.34
CA LYS A 96 -8.75 -3.39 -15.91
C LYS A 96 -8.60 -4.84 -15.46
N ALA A 97 -7.38 -5.35 -15.36
CA ALA A 97 -7.11 -6.68 -14.84
C ALA A 97 -7.55 -6.80 -13.37
N PHE A 98 -7.19 -5.82 -12.53
CA PHE A 98 -7.65 -5.73 -11.12
C PHE A 98 -9.18 -5.70 -11.00
N MET A 99 -9.84 -4.83 -11.79
CA MET A 99 -11.30 -4.73 -11.81
C MET A 99 -11.99 -6.03 -12.25
N ASN A 100 -11.31 -6.87 -13.03
CA ASN A 100 -11.83 -8.17 -13.49
C ASN A 100 -11.51 -9.32 -12.53
N SER A 101 -10.38 -9.28 -11.83
CA SER A 101 -9.91 -10.36 -10.95
C SER A 101 -10.43 -10.23 -9.51
N GLY A 102 -10.81 -9.01 -9.10
CA GLY A 102 -11.35 -8.73 -7.77
C GLY A 102 -10.27 -8.61 -6.69
N LEU A 103 -10.67 -8.09 -5.54
CA LEU A 103 -9.78 -7.87 -4.38
C LEU A 103 -9.20 -9.17 -3.82
N GLU A 104 -9.94 -10.28 -3.93
CA GLU A 104 -9.52 -11.57 -3.36
C GLU A 104 -8.30 -12.19 -4.08
N THR A 105 -7.96 -11.73 -5.29
CA THR A 105 -6.81 -12.24 -6.05
C THR A 105 -5.75 -11.18 -6.34
N ALA A 106 -5.93 -9.96 -5.83
CA ALA A 106 -5.06 -8.84 -6.11
C ALA A 106 -3.62 -9.09 -5.60
N SER A 107 -2.62 -8.65 -6.37
CA SER A 107 -1.24 -8.54 -5.88
C SER A 107 -1.10 -7.37 -4.90
N ILE A 108 0.00 -7.34 -4.13
CA ILE A 108 0.28 -6.21 -3.22
C ILE A 108 0.32 -4.89 -3.99
N GLU A 109 0.82 -4.93 -5.22
CA GLU A 109 0.86 -3.78 -6.10
C GLU A 109 -0.55 -3.33 -6.50
N GLN A 110 -1.42 -4.25 -6.93
CA GLN A 110 -2.79 -3.89 -7.30
C GLN A 110 -3.56 -3.31 -6.11
N LEU A 111 -3.36 -3.85 -4.90
CA LEU A 111 -3.93 -3.29 -3.68
C LEU A 111 -3.41 -1.88 -3.38
N ARG A 112 -2.10 -1.64 -3.52
CA ARG A 112 -1.51 -0.30 -3.33
C ARG A 112 -2.11 0.73 -4.28
N PHE A 113 -2.35 0.36 -5.54
CA PHE A 113 -3.00 1.24 -6.49
C PHE A 113 -4.44 1.56 -6.08
N PHE A 114 -5.23 0.53 -5.77
CA PHE A 114 -6.60 0.71 -5.29
C PHE A 114 -6.66 1.64 -4.06
N VAL A 115 -5.76 1.41 -3.10
CA VAL A 115 -5.62 2.23 -1.90
C VAL A 115 -5.21 3.66 -2.23
N PHE A 116 -4.24 3.85 -3.12
CA PHE A 116 -3.85 5.18 -3.56
C PHE A 116 -5.03 5.95 -4.17
N ASP A 117 -5.81 5.29 -5.01
CA ASP A 117 -6.95 5.89 -5.71
C ASP A 117 -8.03 6.32 -4.71
N PHE A 118 -8.55 5.42 -3.87
CA PHE A 118 -9.61 5.79 -2.94
C PHE A 118 -9.13 6.79 -1.87
N THR A 119 -7.89 6.68 -1.38
CA THR A 119 -7.38 7.64 -0.38
C THR A 119 -7.17 9.02 -1.00
N LYS A 120 -6.85 9.09 -2.29
CA LYS A 120 -6.76 10.36 -3.01
C LYS A 120 -8.14 10.95 -3.26
N GLU A 121 -9.12 10.14 -3.66
CA GLU A 121 -10.50 10.58 -3.89
C GLU A 121 -11.19 11.02 -2.58
N GLU A 122 -10.88 10.40 -1.44
CA GLU A 122 -11.34 10.83 -0.11
C GLU A 122 -11.03 12.32 0.15
N LYS A 123 -9.92 12.85 -0.37
CA LYS A 123 -9.57 14.28 -0.23
C LYS A 123 -10.52 15.23 -0.94
N PHE A 124 -11.27 14.72 -1.91
CA PHE A 124 -12.23 15.48 -2.71
C PHE A 124 -13.68 15.11 -2.38
N HIS A 125 -13.88 13.93 -1.78
CA HIS A 125 -15.16 13.35 -1.45
C HIS A 125 -15.12 12.75 -0.03
N ASP A 126 -15.41 13.57 0.97
CA ASP A 126 -15.47 13.14 2.38
C ASP A 126 -16.45 11.97 2.55
N GLY A 127 -15.97 10.88 3.17
CA GLY A 127 -16.77 9.72 3.54
C GLY A 127 -16.75 8.55 2.55
N LEU A 128 -15.92 8.58 1.50
CA LEU A 128 -15.70 7.44 0.61
C LEU A 128 -15.11 6.25 1.38
N PHE A 129 -14.06 6.46 2.17
CA PHE A 129 -13.42 5.44 2.98
C PHE A 129 -14.40 4.85 4.01
N GLY A 130 -15.17 5.69 4.71
CA GLY A 130 -16.23 5.22 5.59
C GLY A 130 -17.31 4.39 4.89
N THR A 131 -17.61 4.68 3.62
CA THR A 131 -18.52 3.89 2.79
C THR A 131 -17.91 2.52 2.43
N LEU A 132 -16.63 2.49 2.06
CA LEU A 132 -15.87 1.27 1.76
C LEU A 132 -15.69 0.37 2.99
N CYS A 133 -15.67 0.92 4.21
CA CYS A 133 -15.74 0.11 5.42
C CYS A 133 -17.14 -0.51 5.59
N LYS A 134 -18.21 0.26 5.38
CA LYS A 134 -19.59 -0.23 5.55
C LYS A 134 -19.98 -1.32 4.56
N ASP A 135 -19.43 -1.28 3.34
CA ASP A 135 -19.71 -2.29 2.32
C ASP A 135 -18.77 -3.51 2.38
N GLY A 136 -17.82 -3.53 3.33
CA GLY A 136 -16.88 -4.62 3.55
C GLY A 136 -15.67 -4.61 2.62
N THR A 137 -15.51 -3.58 1.78
CA THR A 137 -14.39 -3.48 0.84
C THR A 137 -13.04 -3.35 1.56
N ILE A 138 -12.99 -2.57 2.64
CA ILE A 138 -11.76 -2.39 3.42
C ILE A 138 -11.33 -3.70 4.09
N GLU A 139 -12.26 -4.46 4.65
CA GLU A 139 -11.99 -5.78 5.23
C GLU A 139 -11.44 -6.75 4.19
N LYS A 140 -11.94 -6.72 2.95
CA LYS A 140 -11.37 -7.53 1.86
C LYS A 140 -9.94 -7.17 1.53
N VAL A 141 -9.60 -5.87 1.50
CA VAL A 141 -8.21 -5.44 1.32
C VAL A 141 -7.34 -5.96 2.46
N ILE A 142 -7.82 -5.85 3.70
CA ILE A 142 -7.11 -6.29 4.90
C ILE A 142 -6.86 -7.80 4.87
N PHE A 143 -7.89 -8.62 4.61
CA PHE A 143 -7.73 -10.07 4.52
C PHE A 143 -6.74 -10.46 3.42
N ARG A 144 -6.80 -9.79 2.27
CA ARG A 144 -5.84 -10.05 1.20
C ARG A 144 -4.41 -9.66 1.61
N LEU A 145 -4.23 -8.57 2.36
CA LEU A 145 -2.92 -8.20 2.91
C LEU A 145 -2.40 -9.22 3.93
N GLU A 146 -3.28 -9.79 4.78
CA GLU A 146 -2.91 -10.88 5.70
C GLU A 146 -2.40 -12.10 4.93
N GLU A 147 -3.14 -12.53 3.90
CA GLU A 147 -2.74 -13.66 3.05
C GLU A 147 -1.40 -13.44 2.35
N ILE A 148 -1.14 -12.23 1.84
CA ILE A 148 0.13 -11.89 1.17
C ILE A 148 1.28 -11.83 2.16
N ALA A 149 1.05 -11.31 3.37
CA ALA A 149 2.07 -11.16 4.39
C ALA A 149 2.42 -12.48 5.10
N GLU A 150 1.76 -13.59 4.77
CA GLU A 150 1.83 -14.88 5.48
C GLU A 150 1.56 -14.74 7.00
N LEU A 151 0.71 -13.78 7.39
CA LEU A 151 0.34 -13.49 8.79
C LEU A 151 -0.97 -14.16 9.20
#